data_AF-A0A356JZE8-F1
#
_entry.id   AF-A0A356JZE8-F1
#
_cell.length_a   1.000
_cell.length_b   1.000
_cell.length_c   1.000
_cell.angle_alpha   90.00
_cell.angle_beta   90.00
_cell.angle_gamma   90.00
#
_symmetry.space_group_name_H-M   'P 1'
#
loop_
_entity.id
_entity.type
_entity.pdbx_description
1 polymer ?
#
loop_
_entity_poly.entity_id
_entity_poly.type
_entity_poly.pdbx_seq_one_letter_code
_entity_poly.pdbx_strand_id
1 'polypeptide(L)'
;METNFKCRFCSECLGFGCTGELPGMGGVNANRNFILNCAAWKKLEFGPFDFGKKEIRLAPMTGAVENVGYFDEKKFYFDLIDECSKFGIKLSIGDGVPDTKLKWGIEAVQSVGKKAAVFIKPYANKKILERFEWAQNISEYCGIDIDAYNIVTMRNKVQLEKKDSSLLIELKKYFSKKGIPFVIKGIFTDEDLQLVKEVKPDVAFVSNHGGRIETREGSSAEFL
;
A
#
# COMPACT_ATOMS: atom_id res chain seq x y z
N MET A 1 2.50 -25.78 10.81
CA MET A 1 1.11 -25.35 10.56
C MET A 1 0.95 -25.22 9.06
N GLU A 2 -0.16 -25.69 8.50
CA GLU A 2 -0.43 -25.61 7.06
C GLU A 2 -1.15 -24.30 6.71
N THR A 3 -0.83 -23.76 5.54
CA THR A 3 -1.48 -22.56 5.01
C THR A 3 -2.82 -22.92 4.37
N ASN A 4 -3.90 -22.26 4.78
CA ASN A 4 -5.21 -22.42 4.13
C ASN A 4 -5.46 -21.28 3.15
N PHE A 5 -4.81 -21.35 2.00
CA PHE A 5 -4.82 -20.27 1.02
C PHE A 5 -6.23 -19.91 0.54
N LYS A 6 -6.55 -18.61 0.59
CA LYS A 6 -7.73 -18.03 -0.07
C LYS A 6 -7.49 -17.77 -1.55
N CYS A 7 -6.23 -17.74 -1.98
CA CYS A 7 -5.88 -17.66 -3.40
C CYS A 7 -6.33 -18.94 -4.12
N ARG A 8 -6.94 -18.76 -5.30
CA ARG A 8 -7.37 -19.88 -6.16
C ARG A 8 -6.26 -20.44 -7.04
N PHE A 9 -5.05 -19.87 -6.97
CA PHE A 9 -3.91 -20.23 -7.82
C PHE A 9 -4.28 -20.31 -9.30
N CYS A 10 -5.05 -19.32 -9.77
CA CYS A 10 -5.38 -19.20 -11.19
C CYS A 10 -4.10 -19.19 -12.03
N SER A 11 -4.15 -19.79 -13.23
CA SER A 11 -3.04 -19.75 -14.18
C SER A 11 -2.64 -18.32 -14.57
N GLU A 12 -3.62 -17.39 -14.58
CA GLU A 12 -3.41 -15.95 -14.73
C GLU A 12 -4.26 -15.22 -13.68
N CYS A 13 -3.65 -14.30 -12.92
CA CYS A 13 -4.34 -13.54 -11.88
C CYS A 13 -5.05 -12.32 -12.51
N LEU A 14 -6.25 -12.56 -13.04
CA LEU A 14 -7.07 -11.55 -13.73
C LEU A 14 -8.25 -11.02 -12.88
N GLY A 15 -8.36 -11.43 -11.63
CA GLY A 15 -9.42 -10.99 -10.72
C GLY A 15 -10.76 -11.73 -10.85
N PHE A 16 -10.92 -12.67 -11.79
CA PHE A 16 -12.20 -13.41 -11.94
C PHE A 16 -12.42 -14.52 -10.91
N GLY A 17 -11.35 -15.18 -10.44
CA GLY A 17 -11.46 -16.37 -9.58
C GLY A 17 -11.82 -16.09 -8.11
N CYS A 18 -11.56 -14.89 -7.61
CA CYS A 18 -11.78 -14.47 -6.21
C CYS A 18 -12.83 -13.35 -6.12
N THR A 19 -13.82 -13.35 -7.02
CA THR A 19 -14.80 -12.27 -7.13
C THR A 19 -15.55 -12.04 -5.81
N GLY A 20 -15.43 -10.84 -5.25
CA GLY A 20 -16.12 -10.44 -4.02
C GLY A 20 -15.52 -11.00 -2.72
N GLU A 21 -14.38 -11.68 -2.76
CA GLU A 21 -13.75 -12.25 -1.57
C GLU A 21 -13.03 -11.17 -0.73
N LEU A 22 -13.76 -10.54 0.20
CA LEU A 22 -13.23 -9.56 1.17
C LEU A 22 -13.78 -9.84 2.59
N PRO A 23 -12.93 -10.19 3.59
CA PRO A 23 -11.48 -10.37 3.51
C PRO A 23 -11.10 -11.64 2.72
N GLY A 24 -10.12 -11.49 1.84
CA GLY A 24 -9.73 -12.50 0.86
C GLY A 24 -8.88 -11.88 -0.25
N MET A 25 -8.72 -12.61 -1.35
CA MET A 25 -7.93 -12.17 -2.51
C MET A 25 -8.72 -11.28 -3.48
N GLY A 26 -10.02 -11.06 -3.22
CA GLY A 26 -10.91 -10.27 -4.07
C GLY A 26 -10.82 -8.77 -3.84
N GLY A 27 -11.79 -8.06 -4.40
CA GLY A 27 -11.99 -6.62 -4.29
C GLY A 27 -13.46 -6.27 -4.17
N VAL A 28 -13.77 -4.99 -4.07
CA VAL A 28 -15.16 -4.49 -3.99
C VAL A 28 -15.82 -4.56 -5.36
N ASN A 29 -17.15 -4.35 -5.41
CA ASN A 29 -17.91 -4.22 -6.66
C ASN A 29 -17.62 -5.35 -7.66
N ALA A 30 -17.69 -6.61 -7.20
CA ALA A 30 -17.38 -7.79 -8.00
C ALA A 30 -16.01 -7.71 -8.72
N ASN A 31 -14.99 -7.25 -8.01
CA ASN A 31 -13.61 -7.10 -8.50
C ASN A 31 -13.46 -6.15 -9.70
N ARG A 32 -14.42 -5.25 -9.95
CA ARG A 32 -14.44 -4.44 -11.18
C ARG A 32 -13.13 -3.71 -11.44
N ASN A 33 -12.64 -2.93 -10.48
CA ASN A 33 -11.38 -2.19 -10.63
C ASN A 33 -10.15 -3.12 -10.69
N PHE A 34 -10.17 -4.26 -10.00
CA PHE A 34 -9.09 -5.25 -10.10
C PHE A 34 -9.01 -5.81 -11.54
N ILE A 35 -10.13 -6.24 -12.10
CA ILE A 35 -10.21 -6.74 -13.48
C ILE A 35 -9.74 -5.66 -14.48
N LEU A 36 -10.20 -4.41 -14.31
CA LEU A 36 -9.79 -3.29 -15.16
C LEU A 36 -8.29 -2.98 -15.06
N ASN A 37 -7.71 -3.02 -13.85
CA ASN A 37 -6.27 -2.86 -13.65
C ASN A 37 -5.47 -3.89 -14.45
N CYS A 38 -5.88 -5.16 -14.42
CA CYS A 38 -5.21 -6.22 -15.17
C CYS A 38 -5.39 -6.08 -16.69
N ALA A 39 -6.60 -5.73 -17.13
CA ALA A 39 -6.94 -5.64 -18.55
C ALA A 39 -6.28 -4.44 -19.26
N ALA A 40 -6.12 -3.31 -18.56
CA ALA A 40 -5.60 -2.08 -19.14
C ALA A 40 -4.20 -2.22 -19.74
N TRP A 41 -3.32 -3.00 -19.11
CA TRP A 41 -1.95 -3.22 -19.61
C TRP A 41 -1.90 -3.88 -21.00
N LYS A 42 -2.97 -4.58 -21.42
CA LYS A 42 -3.07 -5.18 -22.76
C LYS A 42 -3.48 -4.16 -23.84
N LYS A 43 -3.97 -2.98 -23.44
CA LYS A 43 -4.43 -1.91 -24.33
C LYS A 43 -3.44 -0.76 -24.45
N LEU A 44 -2.60 -0.57 -23.44
CA LEU A 44 -1.60 0.49 -23.45
C LEU A 44 -0.52 0.13 -24.47
N GLU A 45 -0.40 0.96 -25.48
CA GLU A 45 0.75 0.89 -26.38
C GLU A 45 1.99 1.31 -25.60
N PHE A 46 3.08 0.54 -25.72
CA PHE A 46 4.37 0.95 -25.21
C PHE A 46 4.81 2.20 -25.99
N GLY A 47 4.55 3.38 -25.42
CA GLY A 47 5.04 4.64 -25.96
C GLY A 47 6.57 4.72 -25.90
N PRO A 48 7.19 5.75 -26.51
CA PRO A 48 8.64 5.94 -26.55
C PRO A 48 9.25 6.34 -25.18
N PHE A 49 8.53 6.14 -24.09
CA PHE A 49 8.93 6.54 -22.75
C PHE A 49 10.00 5.58 -22.22
N ASP A 50 11.26 6.01 -22.27
CA ASP A 50 12.32 5.42 -21.46
C ASP A 50 12.11 5.84 -20.00
N PHE A 51 11.46 4.97 -19.23
CA PHE A 51 11.26 5.15 -17.79
C PHE A 51 12.56 4.99 -16.98
N GLY A 52 13.71 4.88 -17.63
CA GLY A 52 15.01 4.75 -17.00
C GLY A 52 15.16 3.45 -16.22
N LYS A 53 15.97 3.48 -15.16
CA LYS A 53 16.21 2.31 -14.31
C LYS A 53 14.91 1.88 -13.63
N LYS A 54 14.38 0.74 -14.06
CA LYS A 54 13.18 0.11 -13.51
C LYS A 54 13.48 -0.39 -12.09
N GLU A 55 13.07 0.38 -11.08
CA GLU A 55 13.13 -0.07 -9.70
C GLU A 55 11.84 -0.80 -9.31
N ILE A 56 11.98 -2.02 -8.82
CA ILE A 56 10.86 -2.82 -8.31
C ILE A 56 10.86 -2.70 -6.79
N ARG A 57 9.66 -2.43 -6.24
CA ARG A 57 9.44 -2.30 -4.81
C ARG A 57 8.30 -3.20 -4.38
N LEU A 58 8.50 -3.90 -3.27
CA LEU A 58 7.46 -4.62 -2.56
C LEU A 58 6.36 -3.63 -2.15
N ALA A 59 5.11 -3.90 -2.54
CA ALA A 59 3.96 -3.10 -2.07
C ALA A 59 3.69 -3.38 -0.57
N PRO A 60 3.25 -2.38 0.21
CA PRO A 60 2.91 -2.60 1.62
C PRO A 60 1.67 -3.49 1.72
N MET A 61 1.81 -4.63 2.41
CA MET A 61 0.73 -5.61 2.60
C MET A 61 0.58 -5.94 4.08
N THR A 62 -0.67 -6.01 4.58
CA THR A 62 -1.01 -6.48 5.94
C THR A 62 -2.27 -7.33 5.91
N GLY A 63 -2.50 -8.11 6.97
CA GLY A 63 -3.63 -9.03 7.06
C GLY A 63 -3.48 -10.24 6.16
N ALA A 64 -2.32 -10.90 6.23
CA ALA A 64 -2.03 -12.07 5.43
C ALA A 64 -2.88 -13.28 5.85
N VAL A 65 -3.12 -13.46 7.15
CA VAL A 65 -4.03 -14.49 7.64
C VAL A 65 -5.45 -14.23 7.09
N GLU A 66 -5.94 -13.00 7.21
CA GLU A 66 -7.31 -12.70 6.80
C GLU A 66 -7.49 -12.64 5.27
N ASN A 67 -6.50 -12.18 4.51
CA ASN A 67 -6.65 -11.97 3.07
C ASN A 67 -6.04 -13.11 2.24
N VAL A 68 -4.84 -13.55 2.58
CA VAL A 68 -4.12 -14.60 1.82
C VAL A 68 -4.48 -15.98 2.35
N GLY A 69 -4.88 -16.10 3.62
CA GLY A 69 -5.03 -17.38 4.31
C GLY A 69 -3.71 -17.93 4.84
N TYR A 70 -2.70 -17.07 4.96
CA TYR A 70 -1.38 -17.43 5.48
C TYR A 70 -1.49 -17.96 6.92
N PHE A 71 -0.67 -18.93 7.31
CA PHE A 71 -0.86 -19.62 8.61
C PHE A 71 -0.45 -18.77 9.82
N ASP A 72 0.46 -17.81 9.64
CA ASP A 72 0.95 -16.96 10.72
C ASP A 72 1.22 -15.52 10.23
N GLU A 73 0.52 -14.55 10.83
CA GLU A 73 0.58 -13.15 10.44
C GLU A 73 1.98 -12.56 10.60
N LYS A 74 2.69 -12.88 11.70
CA LYS A 74 4.03 -12.34 11.95
C LYS A 74 5.02 -12.90 10.95
N LYS A 75 5.02 -14.22 10.75
CA LYS A 75 5.93 -14.92 9.86
C LYS A 75 5.78 -14.48 8.40
N PHE A 76 4.57 -14.14 7.96
CA PHE A 76 4.35 -13.59 6.63
C PHE A 76 5.25 -12.38 6.34
N TYR A 77 5.39 -11.45 7.29
CA TYR A 77 6.24 -10.27 7.11
C TYR A 77 7.72 -10.64 7.01
N PHE A 78 8.19 -11.56 7.86
CA PHE A 78 9.58 -12.00 7.85
C PHE A 78 9.92 -12.71 6.53
N ASP A 79 9.08 -13.63 6.09
CA ASP A 79 9.32 -14.40 4.86
C ASP A 79 9.32 -13.48 3.62
N LEU A 80 8.37 -12.53 3.55
CA LEU A 80 8.27 -11.61 2.42
C LEU A 80 9.44 -10.62 2.36
N ILE A 81 9.87 -10.09 3.51
CA ILE A 81 10.96 -9.13 3.60
C ILE A 81 12.32 -9.81 3.35
N ASP A 82 12.55 -10.98 3.92
CA ASP A 82 13.79 -11.75 3.74
C ASP A 82 13.99 -12.11 2.26
N GLU A 83 12.96 -12.66 1.60
CA GLU A 83 13.04 -13.01 0.18
C GLU A 83 13.23 -11.77 -0.70
N CYS A 84 12.43 -10.71 -0.52
CA CYS A 84 12.63 -9.48 -1.31
C CYS A 84 14.03 -8.89 -1.14
N SER A 85 14.58 -8.93 0.08
CA SER A 85 15.94 -8.45 0.37
C SER A 85 17.01 -9.25 -0.37
N LYS A 86 16.91 -10.59 -0.40
CA LYS A 86 17.85 -11.46 -1.13
C LYS A 86 17.91 -11.18 -2.63
N PHE A 87 16.77 -10.84 -3.23
CA PHE A 87 16.67 -10.51 -4.67
C PHE A 87 16.91 -9.03 -4.98
N GLY A 88 17.24 -8.19 -3.98
CA GLY A 88 17.50 -6.77 -4.19
C GLY A 88 16.24 -5.95 -4.51
N ILE A 89 15.05 -6.45 -4.20
CA ILE A 89 13.79 -5.73 -4.33
C ILE A 89 13.69 -4.70 -3.19
N LYS A 90 13.31 -3.46 -3.51
CA LYS A 90 13.12 -2.42 -2.50
C LYS A 90 11.98 -2.78 -1.55
N LEU A 91 12.16 -2.54 -0.26
CA LEU A 91 11.23 -2.99 0.78
C LEU A 91 10.17 -1.94 1.11
N SER A 92 8.92 -2.36 1.31
CA SER A 92 7.92 -1.52 1.97
C SER A 92 7.17 -2.30 3.02
N ILE A 93 6.74 -1.60 4.06
CA ILE A 93 5.83 -2.12 5.08
C ILE A 93 4.65 -1.18 5.23
N GLY A 94 3.55 -1.72 5.72
CA GLY A 94 2.33 -0.96 5.99
C GLY A 94 1.80 -1.25 7.37
N ASP A 95 0.90 -0.40 7.83
CA ASP A 95 0.12 -0.63 9.04
C ASP A 95 -1.19 -1.38 8.78
N GLY A 96 -1.77 -1.86 9.87
CA GLY A 96 -3.00 -2.63 9.88
C GLY A 96 -3.59 -2.66 11.28
N VAL A 97 -4.62 -3.48 11.48
CA VAL A 97 -5.22 -3.72 12.79
C VAL A 97 -5.00 -5.18 13.17
N PRO A 98 -4.47 -5.46 14.39
CA PRO A 98 -4.00 -4.51 15.42
C PRO A 98 -2.63 -3.87 15.10
N ASP A 99 -2.20 -2.91 15.94
CA ASP A 99 -0.91 -2.18 15.82
C ASP A 99 0.32 -3.10 15.71
N THR A 100 0.23 -4.33 16.21
CA THR A 100 1.32 -5.32 16.12
C THR A 100 1.69 -5.63 14.67
N LYS A 101 0.77 -5.50 13.70
CA LYS A 101 1.06 -5.70 12.27
C LYS A 101 2.16 -4.77 11.76
N LEU A 102 2.11 -3.49 12.15
CA LEU A 102 3.19 -2.54 11.82
C LEU A 102 4.48 -2.90 12.56
N LYS A 103 4.38 -3.25 13.86
CA LYS A 103 5.56 -3.61 14.67
C LYS A 103 6.29 -4.83 14.13
N TRP A 104 5.57 -5.87 13.71
CA TRP A 104 6.16 -7.05 13.07
C TRP A 104 6.79 -6.73 11.71
N GLY A 105 6.19 -5.83 10.93
CA GLY A 105 6.83 -5.31 9.71
C GLY A 105 8.14 -4.57 10.01
N ILE A 106 8.18 -3.74 11.06
CA ILE A 106 9.41 -3.05 11.52
C ILE A 106 10.47 -4.08 11.93
N GLU A 107 10.11 -5.06 12.76
CA GLU A 107 11.02 -6.14 13.20
C GLU A 107 11.58 -6.93 12.01
N ALA A 108 10.74 -7.24 11.01
CA ALA A 108 11.16 -7.94 9.80
C ALA A 108 12.17 -7.13 8.95
N VAL A 109 12.00 -5.81 8.84
CA VAL A 109 12.97 -4.95 8.13
C VAL A 109 14.27 -4.83 8.92
N GLN A 110 14.20 -4.78 10.25
CA GLN A 110 15.38 -4.74 11.12
C GLN A 110 16.22 -6.02 11.00
N SER A 111 15.57 -7.20 10.90
CA SER A 111 16.28 -8.48 10.83
C SER A 111 17.16 -8.64 9.60
N VAL A 112 16.83 -7.97 8.49
CA VAL A 112 17.63 -7.95 7.26
C VAL A 112 18.61 -6.77 7.18
N GLY A 113 18.64 -5.90 8.19
CA GLY A 113 19.56 -4.76 8.25
C GLY A 113 19.39 -3.73 7.12
N LYS A 114 18.16 -3.57 6.61
CA LYS A 114 17.83 -2.65 5.51
C LYS A 114 16.91 -1.51 5.97
N LYS A 115 16.64 -0.59 5.04
CA LYS A 115 15.61 0.44 5.16
C LYS A 115 14.40 0.08 4.29
N ALA A 116 13.23 0.60 4.63
CA ALA A 116 12.00 0.39 3.89
C ALA A 116 11.18 1.67 3.75
N ALA A 117 10.30 1.73 2.74
CA ALA A 117 9.22 2.71 2.71
C ALA A 117 8.13 2.29 3.71
N VAL A 118 7.75 3.20 4.59
CA VAL A 118 6.73 2.96 5.63
C VAL A 118 5.45 3.66 5.22
N PHE A 119 4.39 2.89 4.98
CA PHE A 119 3.08 3.43 4.63
C PHE A 119 2.13 3.35 5.83
N ILE A 120 1.53 4.47 6.17
CA ILE A 120 0.60 4.61 7.30
C ILE A 120 -0.77 4.97 6.73
N LYS A 121 -1.84 4.28 7.15
CA LYS A 121 -3.21 4.65 6.77
C LYS A 121 -3.52 6.06 7.28
N PRO A 122 -4.53 6.76 6.73
CA PRO A 122 -4.76 8.15 7.04
C PRO A 122 -5.53 8.26 8.36
N TYR A 123 -4.89 7.93 9.48
CA TYR A 123 -5.38 8.22 10.83
C TYR A 123 -5.25 9.72 11.11
N ALA A 124 -5.84 10.19 12.22
CA ALA A 124 -5.51 11.51 12.77
C ALA A 124 -3.98 11.70 12.86
N ASN A 125 -3.48 12.90 12.51
CA ASN A 125 -2.03 13.17 12.41
C ASN A 125 -1.25 12.72 13.66
N LYS A 126 -1.80 12.92 14.86
CA LYS A 126 -1.19 12.45 16.12
C LYS A 126 -0.83 10.95 16.09
N LYS A 127 -1.72 10.09 15.59
CA LYS A 127 -1.49 8.63 15.51
C LYS A 127 -0.51 8.28 14.39
N ILE A 128 -0.50 9.04 13.29
CA ILE A 128 0.51 8.89 12.23
C ILE A 128 1.90 9.19 12.79
N LEU A 129 2.06 10.29 13.52
CA LEU A 129 3.33 10.66 14.14
C LEU A 129 3.80 9.60 15.15
N GLU A 130 2.90 9.11 16.02
CA GLU A 130 3.19 8.02 16.94
C GLU A 130 3.73 6.76 16.24
N ARG A 131 3.05 6.33 15.16
CA ARG A 131 3.46 5.15 14.37
C ARG A 131 4.76 5.37 13.61
N PHE A 132 4.99 6.58 13.11
CA PHE A 132 6.26 6.94 12.49
C PHE A 132 7.42 6.86 13.48
N GLU A 133 7.26 7.32 14.72
CA GLU A 133 8.33 7.24 15.73
C GLU A 133 8.75 5.79 16.02
N TRP A 134 7.82 4.83 15.95
CA TRP A 134 8.18 3.40 16.04
C TRP A 134 9.05 2.93 14.87
N ALA A 135 8.80 3.47 13.67
CA ALA A 135 9.40 3.03 12.42
C ALA A 135 10.61 3.88 11.98
N GLN A 136 10.87 5.04 12.62
CA GLN A 136 11.80 6.06 12.15
C GLN A 136 13.18 5.48 11.79
N ASN A 137 13.69 4.57 12.62
CA ASN A 137 15.03 3.98 12.44
C ASN A 137 15.13 3.08 11.21
N ILE A 138 14.02 2.61 10.63
CA ILE A 138 14.02 1.81 9.39
C ILE A 138 13.48 2.56 8.17
N SER A 139 12.97 3.78 8.35
CA SER A 139 12.33 4.52 7.26
C SER A 139 13.36 5.03 6.23
N GLU A 140 13.21 4.61 4.98
CA GLU A 140 13.77 5.25 3.78
C GLU A 140 12.83 6.37 3.30
N TYR A 141 11.54 6.13 3.39
CA TYR A 141 10.43 7.02 3.04
C TYR A 141 9.31 6.86 4.08
N CYS A 142 8.49 7.89 4.27
CA CYS A 142 7.23 7.76 5.01
C CYS A 142 6.08 8.27 4.16
N GLY A 143 5.08 7.41 3.95
CA GLY A 143 3.96 7.66 3.05
C GLY A 143 2.61 7.52 3.70
N ILE A 144 1.62 8.25 3.18
CA ILE A 144 0.22 8.14 3.58
C ILE A 144 -0.58 7.47 2.47
N ASP A 145 -1.28 6.39 2.82
CA ASP A 145 -2.26 5.74 1.94
C ASP A 145 -3.56 6.56 1.93
N ILE A 146 -3.61 7.65 1.15
CA ILE A 146 -4.75 8.59 1.16
C ILE A 146 -6.07 7.96 0.73
N ASP A 147 -6.02 6.81 0.06
CA ASP A 147 -7.18 6.06 -0.42
C ASP A 147 -7.77 5.10 0.63
N ALA A 148 -7.01 4.83 1.71
CA ALA A 148 -7.33 3.74 2.63
C ALA A 148 -8.49 4.04 3.59
N TYR A 149 -8.96 5.29 3.69
CA TYR A 149 -10.17 5.61 4.45
C TYR A 149 -11.42 4.90 3.88
N ASN A 150 -11.37 4.44 2.62
CA ASN A 150 -12.41 3.66 1.97
C ASN A 150 -12.23 2.13 2.06
N ILE A 151 -11.31 1.62 2.89
CA ILE A 151 -11.18 0.18 3.11
C ILE A 151 -12.36 -0.34 3.92
N VAL A 152 -13.26 -1.08 3.27
CA VAL A 152 -14.47 -1.64 3.88
C VAL A 152 -14.16 -2.50 5.11
N THR A 153 -13.12 -3.33 5.05
CA THR A 153 -12.73 -4.25 6.14
C THR A 153 -12.12 -3.55 7.36
N MET A 154 -11.87 -2.24 7.29
CA MET A 154 -11.33 -1.42 8.39
C MET A 154 -12.35 -0.47 9.01
N ARG A 155 -13.49 -0.20 8.35
CA ARG A 155 -14.51 0.78 8.77
C ARG A 155 -14.94 0.66 10.23
N ASN A 156 -15.11 -0.57 10.72
CA ASN A 156 -15.56 -0.83 12.10
C ASN A 156 -14.41 -1.17 13.06
N LYS A 157 -13.16 -1.09 12.61
CA LYS A 157 -11.98 -1.46 13.40
C LYS A 157 -11.22 -0.23 13.88
N VAL A 158 -11.22 0.84 13.07
CA VAL A 158 -10.47 2.07 13.32
C VAL A 158 -11.15 3.26 12.64
N GLN A 159 -10.83 4.46 13.12
CA GLN A 159 -11.21 5.70 12.47
C GLN A 159 -10.08 6.17 11.55
N LEU A 160 -10.36 6.17 10.24
CA LEU A 160 -9.51 6.74 9.19
C LEU A 160 -10.22 7.98 8.62
N GLU A 161 -9.47 8.97 8.20
CA GLU A 161 -9.98 10.24 7.70
C GLU A 161 -9.51 10.51 6.27
N LYS A 162 -10.36 11.17 5.48
CA LYS A 162 -9.93 11.75 4.21
C LYS A 162 -9.03 12.95 4.52
N LYS A 163 -7.81 12.95 4.01
CA LYS A 163 -6.84 14.01 4.27
C LYS A 163 -7.02 15.17 3.29
N ASP A 164 -7.03 16.38 3.82
CA ASP A 164 -6.85 17.59 3.02
C ASP A 164 -5.35 17.96 2.90
N SER A 165 -5.06 18.96 2.07
CA SER A 165 -3.69 19.42 1.85
C SER A 165 -3.03 20.01 3.09
N SER A 166 -3.79 20.65 3.98
CA SER A 166 -3.24 21.25 5.21
C SER A 166 -2.69 20.17 6.14
N LEU A 167 -3.44 19.07 6.33
CA LEU A 167 -3.04 17.94 7.15
C LEU A 167 -1.82 17.21 6.56
N LEU A 168 -1.77 17.06 5.24
CA LEU A 168 -0.63 16.42 4.57
C LEU A 168 0.63 17.30 4.58
N ILE A 169 0.49 18.62 4.47
CA ILE A 169 1.61 19.57 4.57
C ILE A 169 2.22 19.55 5.99
N GLU A 170 1.40 19.41 7.03
CA GLU A 170 1.89 19.24 8.41
C GLU A 170 2.78 18.00 8.54
N LEU A 171 2.29 16.85 8.05
CA LEU A 171 3.04 15.59 8.05
C LEU A 171 4.33 15.69 7.24
N LYS A 172 4.27 16.27 6.03
CA LYS A 172 5.43 16.52 5.20
C LYS A 172 6.49 17.33 5.95
N LYS A 173 6.10 18.47 6.54
CA LYS A 173 7.02 19.31 7.33
C LYS A 173 7.65 18.54 8.49
N TYR A 174 6.87 17.70 9.16
CA TYR A 174 7.38 16.87 10.25
C TYR A 174 8.44 15.87 9.76
N PHE A 175 8.15 15.10 8.72
CA PHE A 175 9.07 14.10 8.18
C PHE A 175 10.32 14.74 7.56
N SER A 176 10.19 15.85 6.85
CA SER A 176 11.34 16.59 6.29
C SER A 176 12.30 17.07 7.37
N LYS A 177 11.80 17.52 8.54
CA LYS A 177 12.67 17.88 9.69
C LYS A 177 13.47 16.70 10.24
N LYS A 178 13.01 15.46 10.00
CA LYS A 178 13.68 14.22 10.38
C LYS A 178 14.52 13.64 9.23
N GLY A 179 14.61 14.34 8.10
CA GLY A 179 15.33 13.88 6.91
C GLY A 179 14.63 12.74 6.16
N ILE A 180 13.33 12.53 6.38
CA ILE A 180 12.56 11.47 5.72
C ILE A 180 11.72 12.06 4.59
N PRO A 181 11.90 11.62 3.32
CA PRO A 181 11.07 12.06 2.21
C PRO A 181 9.61 11.58 2.36
N PHE A 182 8.68 12.45 1.99
CA PHE A 182 7.25 12.26 2.13
C PHE A 182 6.62 11.70 0.86
N VAL A 183 5.75 10.70 1.02
CA VAL A 183 5.06 10.02 -0.08
C VAL A 183 3.54 10.16 0.07
N ILE A 184 2.86 10.44 -1.04
CA ILE A 184 1.40 10.26 -1.14
C ILE A 184 1.15 9.02 -1.99
N LYS A 185 0.42 8.04 -1.45
CA LYS A 185 0.04 6.82 -2.15
C LYS A 185 -1.48 6.66 -2.19
N GLY A 186 -1.99 6.18 -3.31
CA GLY A 186 -3.43 6.02 -3.52
C GLY A 186 -4.02 7.09 -4.44
N ILE A 187 -3.19 7.74 -5.27
CA ILE A 187 -3.64 8.79 -6.19
C ILE A 187 -4.40 8.11 -7.33
N PHE A 188 -5.70 8.40 -7.44
CA PHE A 188 -6.54 7.78 -8.46
C PHE A 188 -7.69 8.64 -8.99
N THR A 189 -7.89 9.83 -8.44
CA THR A 189 -8.93 10.77 -8.84
C THR A 189 -8.35 12.15 -9.14
N ASP A 190 -9.12 13.00 -9.82
CA ASP A 190 -8.72 14.39 -10.09
C ASP A 190 -8.50 15.19 -8.80
N GLU A 191 -9.28 14.89 -7.75
CA GLU A 191 -9.10 15.49 -6.43
C GLU A 191 -7.75 15.10 -5.83
N ASP A 192 -7.34 13.84 -5.96
CA ASP A 192 -6.01 13.39 -5.52
C ASP A 192 -4.89 14.10 -6.29
N LEU A 193 -5.09 14.39 -7.58
CA LEU A 193 -4.13 15.17 -8.37
C LEU A 193 -4.02 16.61 -7.87
N GLN A 194 -5.13 17.22 -7.43
CA GLN A 194 -5.08 18.56 -6.82
C GLN A 194 -4.33 18.50 -5.48
N LEU A 195 -4.58 17.49 -4.64
CA LEU A 195 -3.81 17.29 -3.40
C LEU A 195 -2.31 17.18 -3.68
N VAL A 196 -1.90 16.45 -4.72
CA VAL A 196 -0.49 16.33 -5.11
C VAL A 196 0.09 17.67 -5.55
N LYS A 197 -0.64 18.47 -6.33
CA LYS A 197 -0.20 19.81 -6.78
C LYS A 197 -0.01 20.79 -5.62
N GLU A 198 -0.90 20.73 -4.63
CA GLU A 198 -0.86 21.59 -3.44
C GLU A 198 0.25 21.17 -2.47
N VAL A 199 0.34 19.87 -2.15
CA VAL A 199 1.26 19.33 -1.13
C VAL A 199 2.69 19.17 -1.68
N LYS A 200 2.82 18.87 -2.98
CA LYS A 200 4.09 18.59 -3.68
C LYS A 200 4.93 17.53 -2.95
N PRO A 201 4.43 16.29 -2.78
CA PRO A 201 5.18 15.26 -2.07
C PRO A 201 6.51 14.95 -2.80
N ASP A 202 7.47 14.39 -2.08
CA ASP A 202 8.74 13.97 -2.68
C ASP A 202 8.53 12.78 -3.64
N VAL A 203 7.51 11.96 -3.38
CA VAL A 203 7.06 10.88 -4.28
C VAL A 203 5.52 10.84 -4.34
N ALA A 204 4.98 10.71 -5.54
CA ALA A 204 3.56 10.50 -5.81
C ALA A 204 3.35 9.07 -6.36
N PHE A 205 2.49 8.29 -5.72
CA PHE A 205 2.23 6.88 -6.07
C PHE A 205 0.78 6.69 -6.53
N VAL A 206 0.61 6.52 -7.84
CA VAL A 206 -0.68 6.18 -8.47
C VAL A 206 -1.10 4.76 -8.09
N SER A 207 -2.29 4.65 -7.50
CA SER A 207 -2.81 3.38 -6.97
C SER A 207 -4.29 3.49 -6.66
N ASN A 208 -5.06 2.45 -6.94
CA ASN A 208 -6.44 2.28 -6.47
C ASN A 208 -6.58 1.12 -5.47
N HIS A 209 -5.53 0.90 -4.68
CA HIS A 209 -5.39 -0.19 -3.71
C HIS A 209 -5.53 -1.60 -4.32
N GLY A 210 -5.20 -1.76 -5.60
CA GLY A 210 -5.39 -3.00 -6.34
C GLY A 210 -6.87 -3.32 -6.60
N GLY A 211 -7.74 -2.32 -6.62
CA GLY A 211 -9.19 -2.50 -6.78
C GLY A 211 -9.90 -3.03 -5.54
N ARG A 212 -9.27 -2.93 -4.36
CA ARG A 212 -9.76 -3.50 -3.09
C ARG A 212 -10.53 -2.53 -2.20
N ILE A 213 -10.65 -1.27 -2.61
CA ILE A 213 -11.36 -0.21 -1.89
C ILE A 213 -12.50 0.36 -2.73
N GLU A 214 -13.47 0.97 -2.06
CA GLU A 214 -14.49 1.77 -2.74
C GLU A 214 -13.86 3.06 -3.30
N THR A 215 -13.92 3.20 -4.62
CA THR A 215 -13.49 4.40 -5.37
C THR A 215 -14.18 4.38 -6.74
N ARG A 216 -13.97 5.41 -7.56
CA ARG A 216 -14.51 5.47 -8.93
C ARG A 216 -14.10 4.23 -9.74
N GLU A 217 -14.92 3.85 -10.72
CA GLU A 217 -14.55 2.79 -11.65
C GLU A 217 -13.39 3.23 -12.55
N GLY A 218 -12.41 2.35 -12.76
CA GLY A 218 -11.31 2.56 -13.70
C GLY A 218 -10.06 1.73 -13.40
N SER A 219 -9.05 1.87 -14.27
CA SER A 219 -7.73 1.26 -14.13
C SER A 219 -6.68 2.26 -13.65
N SER A 220 -5.83 1.87 -12.70
CA SER A 220 -4.65 2.65 -12.30
C SER A 220 -3.63 2.78 -13.43
N ALA A 221 -3.60 1.85 -14.38
CA ALA A 221 -2.70 1.92 -15.52
C ALA A 221 -3.17 2.94 -16.56
N GLU A 222 -4.48 3.06 -16.78
CA GLU A 222 -5.07 4.08 -17.68
C GLU A 222 -5.07 5.48 -17.05
N PHE A 223 -4.91 5.57 -15.72
CA PHE A 223 -4.85 6.84 -15.00
C PHE A 223 -3.43 7.45 -14.96
N LEU A 224 -2.39 6.63 -15.13
CA LEU A 224 -0.99 7.08 -15.26
C LEU A 224 -0.81 7.95 -16.51
#